data_AF-A0A7C3K323-F1
#
_entry.id   AF-A0A7C3K323-F1
#
_cell.length_a   1.000
_cell.length_b   1.000
_cell.length_c   1.000
_cell.angle_alpha   90.00
_cell.angle_beta   90.00
_cell.angle_gamma   90.00
#
_symmetry.space_group_name_H-M   'P 1'
#
loop_
_entity.id
_entity.type
_entity.pdbx_description
1 polymer ?
#
loop_
_entity_poly.entity_id
_entity_poly.type
_entity_poly.pdbx_seq_one_letter_code
_entity_poly.pdbx_strand_id
1 'polypeptide(L)'
;MGAGEVLGIDTDEEAVEVARENVAQNQVSHIVKVRKGSIGHIRRQFDVVVANIDLRGLRRMRQPLLRHLKSEGFLILSGLLEREGDGLSQDYMKTGLLQWTQSSREGEWVCLTFQKK
;
A
#
# COMPACT_ATOMS: atom_id res chain seq x y z
N MET A 1 3.98 13.96 12.18
CA MET A 1 4.78 12.74 11.94
C MET A 1 4.54 11.77 13.08
N GLY A 2 4.38 10.47 12.81
CA GLY A 2 4.03 9.47 13.84
C GLY A 2 4.35 8.00 13.50
N ALA A 3 4.93 7.72 12.32
CA ALA A 3 5.38 6.37 11.99
C ALA A 3 6.75 6.10 12.62
N GLY A 4 6.89 5.00 13.36
CA GLY A 4 8.17 4.61 13.98
C GLY A 4 9.17 3.99 13.00
N GLU A 5 8.70 3.37 11.91
CA GLU A 5 9.53 2.80 10.85
C GLU A 5 8.73 2.70 9.54
N VAL A 6 9.39 2.88 8.39
CA VAL A 6 8.79 2.75 7.06
C VAL A 6 9.69 1.86 6.19
N LEU A 7 9.07 0.89 5.50
CA LEU A 7 9.72 0.08 4.46
C LEU A 7 9.03 0.31 3.12
N GLY A 8 9.75 0.94 2.18
CA GLY A 8 9.36 1.04 0.78
C GLY A 8 9.93 -0.12 -0.05
N ILE A 9 9.14 -0.65 -0.96
CA ILE A 9 9.55 -1.68 -1.91
C ILE A 9 9.09 -1.34 -3.31
N ASP A 10 9.93 -1.63 -4.29
CA ASP A 10 9.57 -1.62 -5.71
C ASP A 10 10.34 -2.72 -6.46
N THR A 11 9.78 -3.22 -7.55
CA THR A 11 10.44 -4.19 -8.42
C THR A 11 11.41 -3.54 -9.41
N ASP A 12 11.19 -2.26 -9.73
CA ASP A 12 12.07 -1.48 -10.60
C ASP A 12 13.27 -0.92 -9.83
N GLU A 13 14.48 -1.07 -10.38
CA GLU A 13 15.69 -0.51 -9.74
C GLU A 13 15.70 1.02 -9.81
N GLU A 14 15.27 1.60 -10.93
CA GLU A 14 15.30 3.04 -11.13
C GLU A 14 14.39 3.74 -10.11
N ALA A 15 13.18 3.21 -9.91
CA ALA A 15 12.26 3.69 -8.88
C ALA A 15 12.85 3.59 -7.46
N VAL A 16 13.62 2.53 -7.16
CA VAL A 16 14.27 2.34 -5.87
C VAL A 16 15.38 3.35 -5.65
N GLU A 17 16.19 3.64 -6.67
CA GLU A 17 17.25 4.65 -6.60
C GLU A 17 16.67 6.04 -6.37
N VAL A 18 15.67 6.45 -7.17
CA VAL A 18 14.96 7.72 -7.01
C VAL A 18 14.33 7.83 -5.62
N ALA A 19 13.69 6.78 -5.12
CA ALA A 19 13.11 6.77 -3.78
C ALA A 19 14.17 6.93 -2.67
N ARG A 20 15.36 6.33 -2.82
CA ARG A 20 16.47 6.50 -1.86
C ARG A 20 17.01 7.92 -1.87
N GLU A 21 17.13 8.53 -3.04
CA GLU A 21 17.54 9.94 -3.16
C GLU A 21 16.53 10.86 -2.49
N ASN A 22 15.22 10.66 -2.74
CA ASN A 22 14.16 11.43 -2.09
C ASN A 22 14.19 11.28 -0.56
N VAL A 23 14.43 10.07 -0.05
CA VAL A 23 14.58 9.81 1.38
C VAL A 23 15.78 10.57 1.98
N ALA A 24 16.91 10.61 1.25
CA ALA A 24 18.10 11.33 1.68
C ALA A 24 17.89 12.86 1.66
N GLN A 25 17.29 13.39 0.58
CA GLN A 25 16.99 14.81 0.44
C GLN A 25 16.04 15.31 1.53
N ASN A 26 15.07 14.48 1.95
CA ASN A 26 14.14 14.81 3.02
C ASN A 26 14.68 14.46 4.43
N GLN A 27 15.91 13.96 4.54
CA GLN A 27 16.58 13.64 5.81
C GLN A 27 15.84 12.60 6.68
N VAL A 28 15.06 11.70 6.05
CA VAL A 28 14.25 10.68 6.73
C VAL A 28 14.85 9.27 6.68
N SER A 29 16.12 9.14 6.29
CA SER A 29 16.84 7.85 6.20
C SER A 29 16.93 7.06 7.51
N HIS A 30 16.70 7.72 8.64
CA HIS A 30 16.67 7.10 9.96
C HIS A 30 15.37 6.30 10.22
N ILE A 31 14.28 6.63 9.53
CA ILE A 31 12.98 5.95 9.65
C ILE A 31 12.54 5.23 8.37
N VAL A 32 12.92 5.73 7.18
CA VAL A 32 12.53 5.13 5.89
C VAL A 32 13.67 4.29 5.32
N LYS A 33 13.39 3.03 5.03
CA LYS A 33 14.26 2.12 4.27
C LYS A 33 13.60 1.74 2.95
N VAL A 34 14.36 1.71 1.87
CA VAL A 34 13.87 1.34 0.53
C VAL A 34 14.64 0.13 0.00
N ARG A 35 13.91 -0.88 -0.47
CA ARG A 35 14.49 -2.14 -0.97
C ARG A 35 13.89 -2.50 -2.33
N LYS A 36 14.74 -2.94 -3.25
CA LYS A 36 14.29 -3.62 -4.45
C LYS A 36 13.73 -5.00 -4.14
N GLY A 37 12.62 -5.33 -4.79
CA GLY A 37 12.01 -6.64 -4.79
C GLY A 37 10.49 -6.59 -4.64
N SER A 38 9.88 -7.76 -4.64
CA SER A 38 8.46 -7.90 -4.35
C SER A 38 8.21 -8.15 -2.86
N ILE A 39 6.96 -7.94 -2.45
CA ILE A 39 6.49 -8.20 -1.09
C ILE A 39 6.72 -9.65 -0.62
N GLY A 40 6.95 -10.61 -1.52
CA GLY A 40 7.13 -12.02 -1.19
C GLY A 40 8.34 -12.34 -0.32
N HIS A 41 9.36 -11.49 -0.28
CA HIS A 41 10.56 -11.69 0.55
C HIS A 41 10.47 -11.06 1.94
N ILE A 42 9.34 -10.43 2.25
CA ILE A 42 9.10 -9.75 3.52
C ILE A 42 8.47 -10.76 4.49
N ARG A 43 8.96 -10.78 5.74
CA ARG A 43 8.48 -11.70 6.80
C ARG A 43 7.82 -10.98 7.98
N ARG A 44 7.57 -9.68 7.84
CA ARG A 44 7.06 -8.80 8.89
C ARG A 44 5.66 -8.30 8.55
N GLN A 45 4.87 -7.99 9.57
CA GLN A 45 3.58 -7.32 9.42
C GLN A 45 3.69 -5.85 9.82
N PHE A 46 2.77 -5.03 9.29
CA PHE A 46 2.73 -3.59 9.49
C PHE A 46 1.37 -3.16 10.01
N ASP A 47 1.36 -2.08 10.79
CA ASP A 47 0.15 -1.43 11.29
C ASP A 47 -0.58 -0.68 10.16
N VAL A 48 0.17 -0.23 9.14
CA VAL A 48 -0.36 0.40 7.93
C VAL A 48 0.35 -0.17 6.71
N VAL A 49 -0.41 -0.56 5.69
CA VAL A 49 0.09 -0.97 4.38
C VAL A 49 -0.50 -0.06 3.31
N VAL A 50 0.35 0.55 2.49
CA VAL A 50 -0.04 1.46 1.40
C VAL A 50 0.43 0.87 0.07
N ALA A 51 -0.45 0.86 -0.93
CA ALA A 51 -0.11 0.48 -2.30
C ALA A 51 -0.74 1.49 -3.28
N ASN A 52 0.09 2.20 -4.03
CA ASN A 52 -0.33 3.11 -5.09
C ASN A 52 0.19 2.60 -6.43
N ILE A 53 -0.62 1.77 -7.10
CA ILE A 53 -0.27 1.05 -8.34
C ILE A 53 -1.56 0.77 -9.14
N ASP A 54 -1.42 0.24 -10.36
CA ASP A 54 -2.57 -0.09 -11.21
C ASP A 54 -3.52 -1.16 -10.64
N LEU A 55 -4.76 -1.17 -11.14
CA LEU A 55 -5.83 -2.10 -10.76
C LEU A 55 -5.41 -3.58 -10.84
N ARG A 56 -4.66 -3.98 -11.88
CA ARG A 56 -4.24 -5.37 -12.07
C ARG A 56 -3.24 -5.77 -11.00
N GLY A 57 -2.31 -4.88 -10.67
CA GLY A 57 -1.36 -5.00 -9.56
C GLY A 57 -2.09 -5.15 -8.23
N LEU A 58 -3.03 -4.26 -7.93
CA LEU A 58 -3.83 -4.32 -6.70
C LEU A 58 -4.61 -5.63 -6.58
N ARG A 59 -5.22 -6.12 -7.65
CA ARG A 59 -5.92 -7.42 -7.64
C ARG A 59 -4.97 -8.59 -7.40
N ARG A 60 -3.82 -8.60 -8.08
CA ARG A 60 -2.79 -9.65 -7.94
C ARG A 60 -2.18 -9.66 -6.54
N MET A 61 -2.01 -8.50 -5.93
CA MET A 61 -1.36 -8.36 -4.62
C MET A 61 -2.30 -8.44 -3.42
N ARG A 62 -3.61 -8.62 -3.61
CA ARG A 62 -4.61 -8.72 -2.53
C ARG A 62 -4.18 -9.64 -1.38
N GLN A 63 -3.88 -10.90 -1.67
CA GLN A 63 -3.49 -11.86 -0.63
C GLN A 63 -2.12 -11.52 0.02
N PRO A 64 -1.07 -11.20 -0.75
CA PRO A 64 0.17 -10.69 -0.18
C PRO A 64 0.00 -9.48 0.76
N LEU A 65 -0.76 -8.45 0.36
CA LEU A 65 -0.98 -7.24 1.16
C LEU A 65 -1.68 -7.58 2.49
N LEU A 66 -2.75 -8.39 2.44
CA LEU A 66 -3.49 -8.81 3.63
C LEU A 66 -2.65 -9.65 4.61
N ARG A 67 -1.71 -10.46 4.12
CA ARG A 67 -0.78 -11.22 4.97
C ARG A 67 0.19 -10.33 5.74
N HIS A 68 0.57 -9.19 5.16
CA HIS A 68 1.51 -8.24 5.76
C HIS A 68 0.82 -7.17 6.60
N LEU A 69 -0.50 -7.17 6.66
CA LEU A 69 -1.27 -6.26 7.50
C LEU A 69 -1.60 -6.92 8.84
N LYS A 70 -1.29 -6.26 9.95
CA LYS A 70 -1.70 -6.70 11.29
C LYS A 70 -3.22 -6.60 11.47
N SER A 71 -3.78 -7.33 12.43
CA SER A 71 -5.16 -7.10 12.87
C SER A 71 -5.30 -5.66 13.37
N GLU A 72 -6.48 -5.07 13.16
CA GLU A 72 -6.79 -3.64 13.37
C GLU A 72 -5.97 -2.65 12.52
N GLY A 73 -5.07 -3.15 11.65
CA GLY A 73 -4.24 -2.32 10.79
C GLY A 73 -4.99 -1.75 9.59
N PHE A 74 -4.45 -0.67 9.01
CA PHE A 74 -5.04 0.00 7.85
C PHE A 74 -4.42 -0.42 6.52
N LEU A 75 -5.27 -0.71 5.54
CA LEU A 75 -4.91 -0.91 4.14
C LEU A 75 -5.35 0.28 3.32
N ILE A 76 -4.42 0.93 2.63
CA ILE A 76 -4.69 2.07 1.76
C ILE A 76 -4.30 1.70 0.33
N LEU A 77 -5.27 1.71 -0.58
CA LEU A 77 -5.09 1.36 -1.99
C LEU A 77 -5.40 2.58 -2.85
N SER A 78 -4.43 3.02 -3.65
CA SER A 78 -4.55 4.16 -4.57
C SER A 78 -4.03 3.77 -5.97
N GLY A 79 -4.12 4.70 -6.92
CA GLY A 79 -3.77 4.46 -8.33
C GLY A 79 -4.95 3.93 -9.14
N LEU A 80 -6.17 4.18 -8.67
CA LEU A 80 -7.42 3.74 -9.27
C LEU A 80 -8.11 4.90 -9.97
N LEU A 81 -8.71 4.62 -11.11
CA LEU A 81 -9.67 5.52 -11.72
C LEU A 81 -11.05 5.34 -11.07
N GLU A 82 -11.88 6.38 -11.06
CA GLU A 82 -13.18 6.37 -10.37
C GLU A 82 -14.05 5.15 -10.70
N ARG A 83 -14.14 4.81 -11.98
CA ARG A 83 -14.88 3.65 -12.49
C ARG A 83 -14.38 2.29 -11.98
N GLU A 84 -13.17 2.23 -11.45
CA GLU A 84 -12.53 1.00 -10.97
C GLU A 84 -12.71 0.80 -9.45
N GLY A 85 -12.97 1.88 -8.71
CA GLY A 85 -13.00 1.89 -7.25
C GLY A 85 -14.03 0.94 -6.65
N ASP A 86 -15.27 0.97 -7.13
CA ASP A 86 -16.35 0.14 -6.59
C ASP A 86 -16.08 -1.36 -6.81
N GLY A 87 -15.62 -1.72 -8.01
CA GLY A 87 -15.28 -3.11 -8.34
C GLY A 87 -14.13 -3.64 -7.49
N LEU A 88 -13.07 -2.84 -7.30
CA LEU A 88 -11.95 -3.24 -6.45
C LEU A 88 -12.36 -3.33 -4.97
N SER A 89 -13.15 -2.37 -4.49
CA SER A 89 -13.66 -2.36 -3.11
C SER A 89 -14.42 -3.66 -2.80
N GLN A 90 -15.36 -4.04 -3.65
CA GLN A 90 -16.10 -5.29 -3.52
C GLN A 90 -15.16 -6.51 -3.54
N ASP A 91 -14.17 -6.53 -4.43
CA ASP A 91 -13.21 -7.62 -4.54
C ASP A 91 -12.35 -7.79 -3.27
N TYR A 92 -12.02 -6.72 -2.57
CA TYR A 92 -11.30 -6.77 -1.30
C TYR A 92 -12.22 -7.14 -0.13
N MET A 93 -13.44 -6.61 -0.09
CA MET A 93 -14.43 -6.93 0.95
C MET A 93 -14.88 -8.40 0.94
N LYS A 94 -14.93 -9.06 -0.23
CA LYS A 94 -15.22 -10.50 -0.37
C LYS A 94 -14.29 -11.42 0.42
N THR A 95 -13.13 -10.93 0.86
CA THR A 95 -12.20 -11.71 1.69
C THR A 95 -12.74 -11.96 3.10
N GLY A 96 -13.71 -11.16 3.57
CA GLY A 96 -14.24 -11.21 4.93
C GLY A 96 -13.30 -10.64 6.00
N LEU A 97 -12.02 -10.39 5.66
CA LEU A 97 -10.96 -9.94 6.56
C LEU A 97 -10.92 -8.43 6.75
N LEU A 98 -11.62 -7.67 5.91
CA LEU A 98 -11.59 -6.21 5.90
C LEU A 98 -12.95 -5.62 6.27
N GLN A 99 -12.90 -4.45 6.87
CA GLN A 99 -14.00 -3.51 7.02
C GLN A 99 -13.70 -2.27 6.18
N TRP A 100 -14.70 -1.78 5.45
CA TRP A 100 -14.59 -0.53 4.72
C TRP A 100 -14.53 0.64 5.71
N THR A 101 -13.59 1.56 5.50
CA THR A 101 -13.42 2.76 6.34
C THR A 101 -13.88 4.00 5.59
N GLN A 102 -13.22 4.32 4.48
CA GLN A 102 -13.52 5.51 3.68
C GLN A 102 -12.96 5.37 2.27
N SER A 103 -13.42 6.24 1.37
CA SER A 103 -12.78 6.51 0.09
C SER A 103 -12.55 8.01 -0.06
N SER A 104 -11.46 8.38 -0.73
CA SER A 104 -11.18 9.76 -1.13
C SER A 104 -11.06 9.85 -2.65
N ARG A 105 -11.31 11.04 -3.19
CA ARG A 105 -11.29 11.30 -4.63
C ARG A 105 -10.53 12.58 -4.93
N GLU A 106 -9.74 12.57 -5.99
CA GLU A 106 -9.03 13.73 -6.51
C GLU A 106 -9.05 13.68 -8.03
N GLY A 107 -9.91 14.51 -8.65
CA GLY A 107 -10.18 14.43 -10.08
C GLY A 107 -10.74 13.06 -10.46
N GLU A 108 -10.07 12.38 -11.40
CA GLU A 108 -10.45 11.03 -11.84
C GLU A 108 -9.91 9.91 -10.94
N TRP A 109 -9.07 10.24 -9.95
CA TRP A 109 -8.40 9.27 -9.10
C TRP A 109 -9.17 8.99 -7.82
N VAL A 110 -9.16 7.73 -7.39
CA VAL A 110 -9.78 7.26 -6.15
C VAL A 110 -8.76 6.52 -5.29
N CYS A 111 -8.87 6.73 -3.99
CA CYS A 111 -8.17 5.98 -2.96
C CYS A 111 -9.18 5.30 -2.04
N LEU A 112 -8.92 4.04 -1.72
CA LEU A 112 -9.75 3.20 -0.85
C LEU A 112 -9.00 2.89 0.44
N THR A 113 -9.64 3.11 1.58
CA THR A 113 -9.09 2.76 2.90
C THR A 113 -9.95 1.72 3.57
N PHE A 114 -9.31 0.65 4.03
CA PHE A 114 -9.91 -0.43 4.80
C PHE A 114 -9.18 -0.61 6.13
N GLN A 115 -9.88 -1.16 7.11
CA GLN A 115 -9.28 -1.66 8.34
C GLN A 115 -9.39 -3.18 8.37
N LYS A 116 -8.34 -3.87 8.82
CA LYS A 116 -8.36 -5.32 8.99
C LYS A 116 -9.01 -5.69 10.32
N LYS A 117 -9.89 -6.69 10.28
CA LYS A 117 -10.53 -7.27 11.47
C LYS A 117 -9.59 -8.18 12.26
#